data_AF-A0A0R1YU59-F1
#
_entry.id   AF-A0A0R1YU59-F1
#
_cell.length_a   1.000
_cell.length_b   1.000
_cell.length_c   1.000
_cell.angle_alpha   90.00
_cell.angle_beta   90.00
_cell.angle_gamma   90.00
#
_symmetry.space_group_name_H-M   'P 1'
#
loop_
_entity.id
_entity.type
_entity.pdbx_description
1 polymer ?
#
loop_
_entity_poly.entity_id
_entity_poly.type
_entity_poly.pdbx_seq_one_letter_code
_entity_poly.pdbx_strand_id
1 'polypeptide(L)'
;MNSEEKQSLIKSVNEASPDRLRQFIINQAQYDPSFFQDVTAQFGELDTDAEFAKTKKLIQSTIRHNKTYGFIDYQGCIDVCNTLDDIINKYMLRFRQGHYQHALSGLLLVVTTCGRMLSTADSSSGALTDTFDRVFSAMKNLSTNIAPTLLDTQKDALVKEAIRTFKRKLFADWAEQRYKILYNVLPLITEKSAKLIQTASKNVIKSVEAGYDQVQSQIQDKILNARILIQLGQTDAAYEFMNENKDIPEIREVAIQNAIQNKDYPLAERLSLQASEKDPGWRRIWERYLIKIYDATDQQQKQQEVLEKRLFANYPDAFEPLKKLLKQTGQWNNERPRIMQLAAKHLTPENNAYVLDKEGQWDQLIQLVMQNPSLTETYSEHLYNSYPDMVSRIYYQNVILNDKNPSRQAYRRMGRRIKNYAEFGNPKTAIKWIDGLIEKYPTRPAMAEELGKVKDKLIKKGELH
;
A
#
# COMPACT_ATOMS: atom_id res chain seq x y z
N MET A 1 26.81 5.13 -10.53
CA MET A 1 27.92 4.58 -9.74
C MET A 1 27.68 3.09 -9.56
N ASN A 2 28.58 2.24 -10.07
CA ASN A 2 28.51 0.79 -9.92
C ASN A 2 28.97 0.35 -8.52
N SER A 3 28.87 -0.95 -8.20
CA SER A 3 29.22 -1.47 -6.85
C SER A 3 30.69 -1.29 -6.49
N GLU A 4 31.61 -1.42 -7.45
CA GLU A 4 33.05 -1.27 -7.22
C GLU A 4 33.43 0.20 -6.97
N GLU A 5 32.89 1.12 -7.78
CA GLU A 5 33.05 2.56 -7.59
C GLU A 5 32.53 3.01 -6.22
N LYS A 6 31.39 2.46 -5.78
CA LYS A 6 30.83 2.75 -4.46
C LYS A 6 31.76 2.27 -3.32
N GLN A 7 32.32 1.06 -3.44
CA GLN A 7 33.25 0.54 -2.44
C GLN A 7 34.55 1.34 -2.40
N SER A 8 35.08 1.71 -3.57
CA SER A 8 36.27 2.55 -3.66
C SER A 8 36.04 3.92 -3.03
N LEU A 9 34.87 4.54 -3.24
CA LEU A 9 34.51 5.81 -2.61
C LEU A 9 34.46 5.68 -1.09
N ILE A 10 33.78 4.64 -0.57
CA ILE A 10 33.68 4.40 0.88
C ILE A 10 35.07 4.25 1.51
N LYS A 11 35.95 3.48 0.87
CA LYS A 11 37.34 3.30 1.33
C LYS A 11 38.08 4.64 1.41
N SER A 12 38.05 5.42 0.34
CA SER A 12 38.71 6.74 0.30
C SER A 12 38.18 7.73 1.34
N VAL A 13 36.87 7.70 1.62
CA VAL A 13 36.26 8.54 2.66
C VAL A 13 36.70 8.09 4.06
N ASN A 14 36.75 6.78 4.32
CA ASN A 14 37.13 6.24 5.63
C ASN A 14 38.63 6.42 5.95
N GLU A 15 39.49 6.43 4.93
CA GLU A 15 40.94 6.62 5.09
C GLU A 15 41.34 8.11 5.17
N ALA A 16 40.45 9.03 4.79
CA ALA A 16 40.72 10.46 4.84
C ALA A 16 40.70 10.97 6.29
N SER A 17 41.62 11.89 6.61
CA SER A 17 41.61 12.54 7.92
C SER A 17 40.37 13.42 8.10
N PRO A 18 39.87 13.61 9.34
CA PRO A 18 38.73 14.48 9.61
C PRO A 18 38.90 15.90 9.06
N ASP A 19 40.11 16.47 9.11
CA ASP A 19 40.40 17.79 8.54
C ASP A 19 40.28 17.83 7.02
N ARG A 20 40.77 16.80 6.34
CA ARG A 20 40.69 16.71 4.88
C ARG A 20 39.24 16.56 4.42
N LEU A 21 38.43 15.78 5.14
CA LEU A 21 37.00 15.66 4.89
C LEU A 21 36.26 16.97 5.14
N ARG A 22 36.54 17.66 6.26
CA ARG A 22 35.97 18.99 6.54
C ARG A 22 36.27 19.98 5.42
N GLN A 23 37.52 20.08 4.99
CA GLN A 23 37.91 20.98 3.90
C GLN A 23 37.29 20.60 2.57
N PHE A 24 37.21 19.31 2.25
CA PHE A 24 36.53 18.84 1.04
C PHE A 24 35.05 19.27 1.03
N ILE A 25 34.34 19.07 2.15
CA ILE A 25 32.93 19.48 2.29
C ILE A 25 32.79 21.00 2.13
N ILE A 26 33.61 21.80 2.80
CA ILE A 26 33.57 23.27 2.72
C ILE A 26 33.83 23.73 1.28
N ASN A 27 34.88 23.22 0.66
CA ASN A 27 35.24 23.59 -0.72
C ASN A 27 34.14 23.22 -1.69
N GLN A 28 33.60 22.00 -1.61
CA GLN A 28 32.53 21.57 -2.50
C GLN A 28 31.25 22.41 -2.31
N ALA A 29 30.94 22.77 -1.06
CA ALA A 29 29.80 23.63 -0.75
C ALA A 29 29.95 25.07 -1.28
N GLN A 30 31.17 25.55 -1.54
CA GLN A 30 31.36 26.87 -2.18
C GLN A 30 30.99 26.88 -3.66
N TYR A 31 31.09 25.74 -4.35
CA TYR A 31 30.87 25.64 -5.80
C TYR A 31 29.50 25.06 -6.19
N ASP A 32 28.86 24.31 -5.29
CA ASP A 32 27.57 23.69 -5.53
C ASP A 32 26.52 24.22 -4.53
N PRO A 33 25.61 25.11 -4.98
CA PRO A 33 24.55 25.65 -4.13
C PRO A 33 23.60 24.60 -3.56
N SER A 34 23.38 23.48 -4.26
CA SER A 34 22.55 22.39 -3.77
C SER A 34 23.28 21.65 -2.65
N PHE A 35 24.56 21.32 -2.87
CA PHE A 35 25.38 20.69 -1.85
C PHE A 35 25.60 21.60 -0.63
N PHE A 36 25.75 22.91 -0.82
CA PHE A 36 25.76 23.88 0.27
C PHE A 36 24.50 23.81 1.13
N GLN A 37 23.33 23.76 0.48
CA GLN A 37 22.06 23.65 1.18
C GLN A 37 21.97 22.32 1.93
N ASP A 38 22.42 21.21 1.33
CA ASP A 38 22.44 19.89 1.98
C ASP A 38 23.38 19.87 3.20
N VAL A 39 24.60 20.38 3.06
CA VAL A 39 25.59 20.46 4.15
C VAL A 39 25.09 21.38 5.26
N THR A 40 24.54 22.55 4.92
CA THR A 40 24.01 23.50 5.91
C THR A 40 22.77 22.92 6.59
N ALA A 41 21.91 22.22 5.86
CA ALA A 41 20.80 21.48 6.45
C ALA A 41 21.31 20.33 7.33
N GLN A 42 22.43 19.70 7.00
CA GLN A 42 22.94 18.56 7.73
C GLN A 42 23.70 18.95 9.02
N PHE A 43 24.45 20.04 8.98
CA PHE A 43 25.44 20.40 10.01
C PHE A 43 25.34 21.83 10.54
N GLY A 44 24.50 22.70 9.94
CA GLY A 44 24.29 24.06 10.43
C GLY A 44 23.43 24.12 11.69
N GLU A 45 23.43 25.27 12.38
CA GLU A 45 22.48 25.51 13.46
C GLU A 45 21.04 25.51 12.91
N LEU A 46 20.25 24.53 13.34
CA LEU A 46 18.87 24.41 12.90
C LEU A 46 17.97 25.38 13.68
N ASP A 47 17.57 26.46 13.02
CA ASP A 47 16.43 27.26 13.45
C ASP A 47 15.14 26.48 13.15
N THR A 48 14.65 25.76 14.16
CA THR A 48 13.44 24.92 14.06
C THR A 48 12.21 25.74 13.71
N ASP A 49 12.10 26.97 14.25
CA ASP A 49 10.94 27.83 14.02
C ASP A 49 10.90 28.35 12.59
N ALA A 50 12.06 28.80 12.07
CA ALA A 50 12.18 29.24 10.68
C ALA A 50 11.93 28.09 9.70
N GLU A 51 12.48 26.89 9.95
CA GLU A 51 12.22 25.72 9.10
C GLU A 51 10.73 25.33 9.10
N PHE A 52 10.10 25.33 10.28
CA PHE A 52 8.69 25.00 10.41
C PHE A 52 7.81 26.01 9.67
N ALA A 53 8.12 27.31 9.79
CA ALA A 53 7.43 28.37 9.07
C ALA A 53 7.60 28.25 7.55
N LYS A 54 8.82 27.99 7.05
CA LYS A 54 9.08 27.74 5.62
C LYS A 54 8.31 26.52 5.11
N THR A 55 8.27 25.44 5.88
CA THR A 55 7.50 24.23 5.55
C THR A 55 6.01 24.54 5.40
N LYS A 56 5.42 25.26 6.36
CA LYS A 56 4.01 25.66 6.27
C LYS A 56 3.72 26.49 5.04
N LYS A 57 4.60 27.44 4.69
CA LYS A 57 4.47 28.27 3.48
C LYS A 57 4.50 27.42 2.22
N LEU A 58 5.44 26.47 2.12
CA LEU A 58 5.54 25.53 1.01
C LEU A 58 4.24 24.73 0.84
N ILE A 59 3.74 24.10 1.90
CA ILE A 59 2.47 23.35 1.86
C ILE A 59 1.32 24.25 1.39
N GLN A 60 1.21 25.45 1.98
CA GLN A 60 0.15 26.39 1.62
C GLN A 60 0.23 26.84 0.16
N SER A 61 1.43 27.14 -0.35
CA SER A 61 1.60 27.48 -1.76
C SER A 61 1.23 26.30 -2.65
N THR A 62 1.73 25.08 -2.37
CA THR A 62 1.44 23.91 -3.20
C THR A 62 -0.06 23.62 -3.25
N ILE A 63 -0.77 23.68 -2.11
CA ILE A 63 -2.22 23.49 -2.09
C ILE A 63 -2.92 24.59 -2.90
N ARG A 64 -2.53 25.86 -2.75
CA ARG A 64 -3.18 26.97 -3.48
C ARG A 64 -3.04 26.82 -5.00
N HIS A 65 -1.90 26.36 -5.49
CA HIS A 65 -1.68 26.16 -6.93
C HIS A 65 -2.48 24.97 -7.49
N ASN A 66 -2.75 23.97 -6.65
CA ASN A 66 -3.45 22.74 -7.03
C ASN A 66 -4.92 22.70 -6.63
N LYS A 67 -5.48 23.85 -6.20
CA LYS A 67 -6.84 23.95 -5.67
C LYS A 67 -7.68 24.89 -6.53
N THR A 68 -8.80 24.39 -7.02
CA THR A 68 -9.76 25.15 -7.82
C THR A 68 -11.15 25.04 -7.19
N TYR A 69 -11.81 26.18 -6.95
CA TYR A 69 -13.14 26.27 -6.31
C TYR A 69 -13.30 25.48 -5.00
N GLY A 70 -12.26 25.42 -4.16
CA GLY A 70 -12.36 24.71 -2.88
C GLY A 70 -11.94 23.25 -2.92
N PHE A 71 -11.68 22.70 -4.11
CA PHE A 71 -11.39 21.28 -4.34
C PHE A 71 -10.01 21.08 -4.99
N ILE A 72 -9.34 19.97 -4.68
CA ILE A 72 -8.07 19.55 -5.29
C ILE A 72 -8.40 18.40 -6.24
N ASP A 73 -8.10 18.54 -7.53
CA ASP A 73 -8.39 17.50 -8.52
C ASP A 73 -7.41 16.31 -8.44
N TYR A 74 -7.61 15.31 -9.30
CA TYR A 74 -6.83 14.08 -9.32
C TYR A 74 -5.31 14.34 -9.40
N GLN A 75 -4.88 15.20 -10.32
CA GLN A 75 -3.46 15.50 -10.53
C GLN A 75 -2.92 16.38 -9.41
N GLY A 76 -3.68 17.40 -9.01
CA GLY A 76 -3.33 18.27 -7.90
C GLY A 76 -3.19 17.50 -6.58
N CYS A 77 -3.96 16.44 -6.38
CA CYS A 77 -3.86 15.57 -5.21
C CYS A 77 -2.52 14.84 -5.20
N ILE A 78 -2.12 14.27 -6.34
CA ILE A 78 -0.81 13.63 -6.52
C ILE A 78 0.32 14.64 -6.25
N ASP A 79 0.25 15.83 -6.83
CA ASP A 79 1.30 16.85 -6.72
C ASP A 79 1.47 17.37 -5.27
N VAL A 80 0.35 17.56 -4.56
CA VAL A 80 0.36 17.91 -3.13
C VAL A 80 0.96 16.76 -2.31
N CYS A 81 0.54 15.51 -2.55
CA CYS A 81 1.05 14.35 -1.82
C CYS A 81 2.55 14.13 -2.02
N ASN A 82 3.06 14.30 -3.24
CA ASN A 82 4.50 14.25 -3.53
C ASN A 82 5.28 15.29 -2.70
N THR A 83 4.77 16.52 -2.61
CA THR A 83 5.37 17.56 -1.76
C THR A 83 5.35 17.18 -0.28
N LEU A 84 4.25 16.57 0.20
CA LEU A 84 4.14 16.13 1.58
C LEU A 84 5.11 14.98 1.90
N ASP A 85 5.32 14.08 0.95
CA ASP A 85 6.27 12.98 1.05
C ASP A 85 7.72 13.47 1.18
N ASP A 86 8.10 14.50 0.43
CA ASP A 86 9.40 15.16 0.58
C ASP A 86 9.56 15.82 1.96
N ILE A 87 8.46 16.39 2.47
CA ILE A 87 8.43 16.94 3.82
C ILE A 87 8.61 15.84 4.87
N ILE A 88 7.99 14.66 4.70
CA ILE A 88 8.23 13.51 5.58
C ILE A 88 9.72 13.15 5.60
N ASN A 89 10.37 13.08 4.44
CA ASN A 89 11.81 12.78 4.36
C ASN A 89 12.66 13.79 5.10
N LYS A 90 12.35 15.09 4.94
CA LYS A 90 13.03 16.18 5.64
C LYS A 90 12.91 16.02 7.15
N TYR A 91 11.72 15.77 7.70
CA TYR A 91 11.57 15.62 9.15
C TYR A 91 12.11 14.29 9.69
N MET A 92 12.20 13.25 8.86
CA MET A 92 12.96 12.04 9.18
C MET A 92 14.47 12.25 9.17
N LEU A 93 14.99 13.24 8.42
CA LEU A 93 16.36 13.71 8.59
C LEU A 93 16.55 14.39 9.96
N ARG A 94 15.61 15.26 10.35
CA ARG A 94 15.62 15.92 11.68
C ARG A 94 15.58 14.92 12.83
N PHE A 95 14.80 13.84 12.66
CA PHE A 95 14.80 12.71 13.59
C PHE A 95 16.20 12.10 13.74
N ARG A 96 16.89 11.80 12.64
CA ARG A 96 18.26 11.23 12.66
C ARG A 96 19.31 12.17 13.27
N GLN A 97 19.03 13.47 13.30
CA GLN A 97 19.89 14.49 13.92
C GLN A 97 19.60 14.70 15.42
N GLY A 98 18.63 13.99 16.00
CA GLY A 98 18.26 14.12 17.41
C GLY A 98 17.21 15.20 17.71
N HIS A 99 16.69 15.90 16.68
CA HIS A 99 15.66 16.93 16.85
C HIS A 99 14.26 16.31 16.94
N TYR A 100 14.01 15.45 17.94
CA TYR A 100 12.83 14.59 18.02
C TYR A 100 11.50 15.33 18.07
N GLN A 101 11.41 16.40 18.87
CA GLN A 101 10.19 17.20 18.97
C GLN A 101 9.87 17.87 17.64
N HIS A 102 10.86 18.52 17.02
CA HIS A 102 10.71 19.17 15.72
C HIS A 102 10.36 18.18 14.62
N ALA A 103 10.98 17.00 14.62
CA ALA A 103 10.65 15.90 13.72
C ALA A 103 9.17 15.50 13.84
N LEU A 104 8.67 15.25 15.05
CA LEU A 104 7.27 14.91 15.28
C LEU A 104 6.32 16.05 14.86
N SER A 105 6.67 17.31 15.17
CA SER A 105 5.87 18.48 14.76
C SER A 105 5.68 18.55 13.25
N GLY A 106 6.73 18.28 12.47
CA GLY A 106 6.66 18.22 11.01
C GLY A 106 5.80 17.08 10.49
N LEU A 107 5.94 15.89 11.07
CA LEU A 107 5.08 14.75 10.71
C LEU A 107 3.60 15.04 11.02
N LEU A 108 3.29 15.60 12.20
CA LEU A 108 1.93 15.99 12.57
C LEU A 108 1.36 17.13 11.69
N LEU A 109 2.22 18.00 11.16
CA LEU A 109 1.84 18.99 10.15
C LEU A 109 1.42 18.31 8.84
N VAL A 110 2.12 17.27 8.41
CA VAL A 110 1.74 16.47 7.24
C VAL A 110 0.42 15.75 7.50
N VAL A 111 0.25 15.08 8.65
CA VAL A 111 -1.01 14.42 9.03
C VAL A 111 -2.19 15.40 9.04
N THR A 112 -1.99 16.59 9.63
CA THR A 112 -3.00 17.66 9.61
C THR A 112 -3.41 18.04 8.19
N THR A 113 -2.42 18.11 7.28
CA THR A 113 -2.65 18.52 5.90
C THR A 113 -3.42 17.45 5.15
N CYS A 114 -2.99 16.19 5.27
CA CYS A 114 -3.69 15.04 4.68
C CYS A 114 -5.14 14.95 5.20
N GLY A 115 -5.35 15.16 6.50
CA GLY A 115 -6.70 15.14 7.08
C GLY A 115 -7.63 16.21 6.51
N ARG A 116 -7.11 17.40 6.16
CA ARG A 116 -7.91 18.43 5.47
C ARG A 116 -8.31 18.02 4.05
N MET A 117 -7.50 17.17 3.41
CA MET A 117 -7.72 16.71 2.03
C MET A 117 -8.74 15.58 1.94
N LEU A 118 -8.98 14.83 3.03
CA LEU A 118 -9.87 13.65 3.05
C LEU A 118 -11.22 13.87 2.37
N SER A 119 -11.85 15.04 2.59
CA SER A 119 -13.15 15.39 2.01
C SER A 119 -13.07 16.52 0.97
N THR A 120 -11.86 16.95 0.56
CA THR A 120 -11.67 18.09 -0.34
C THR A 120 -10.69 17.84 -1.48
N ALA A 121 -10.31 16.59 -1.70
CA ALA A 121 -9.42 16.17 -2.78
C ALA A 121 -9.94 14.91 -3.47
N ASP A 122 -9.74 14.81 -4.78
CA ASP A 122 -9.88 13.54 -5.51
C ASP A 122 -8.66 12.66 -5.22
N SER A 123 -8.85 11.75 -4.26
CA SER A 123 -7.82 10.82 -3.79
C SER A 123 -7.89 9.44 -4.47
N SER A 124 -8.65 9.31 -5.57
CA SER A 124 -8.84 8.02 -6.27
C SER A 124 -7.56 7.44 -6.87
N SER A 125 -6.49 8.25 -6.99
CA SER A 125 -5.14 7.78 -7.35
C SER A 125 -4.49 6.88 -6.30
N GLY A 126 -4.95 6.93 -5.04
CA GLY A 126 -4.31 6.28 -3.90
C GLY A 126 -3.22 7.13 -3.22
N ALA A 127 -2.76 8.22 -3.85
CA ALA A 127 -1.63 9.01 -3.35
C ALA A 127 -1.82 9.54 -1.92
N LEU A 128 -3.04 9.98 -1.58
CA LEU A 128 -3.33 10.47 -0.22
C LEU A 128 -3.25 9.35 0.82
N THR A 129 -3.72 8.15 0.47
CA THR A 129 -3.64 6.96 1.33
C THR A 129 -2.19 6.57 1.55
N ASP A 130 -1.38 6.55 0.48
CA ASP A 130 0.05 6.22 0.55
C ASP A 130 0.81 7.22 1.43
N THR A 131 0.55 8.53 1.27
CA THR A 131 1.15 9.57 2.13
C THR A 131 0.74 9.41 3.59
N PHE A 132 -0.53 9.07 3.88
CA PHE A 132 -0.99 8.76 5.24
C PHE A 132 -0.21 7.58 5.83
N ASP A 133 -0.10 6.47 5.09
CA ASP A 133 0.60 5.28 5.57
C ASP A 133 2.10 5.55 5.77
N ARG A 134 2.72 6.36 4.90
CA ARG A 134 4.11 6.79 5.02
C ARG A 134 4.33 7.66 6.26
N VAL A 135 3.50 8.67 6.50
CA VAL A 135 3.67 9.56 7.67
C VAL A 135 3.39 8.83 8.97
N PHE A 136 2.40 7.95 9.01
CA PHE A 136 2.11 7.14 10.20
C PHE A 136 3.23 6.13 10.48
N SER A 137 3.80 5.50 9.45
CA SER A 137 4.97 4.63 9.59
C SER A 137 6.19 5.40 10.10
N ALA A 138 6.41 6.62 9.60
CA ALA A 138 7.47 7.52 10.08
C ALA A 138 7.27 7.89 11.57
N MET A 139 6.05 8.25 11.97
CA MET A 139 5.71 8.52 13.37
C MET A 139 5.94 7.31 14.27
N LYS A 140 5.53 6.11 13.84
CA LYS A 140 5.74 4.87 14.59
C LYS A 140 7.22 4.53 14.75
N ASN A 141 7.99 4.69 13.68
CA ASN A 141 9.43 4.49 13.69
C ASN A 141 10.10 5.44 14.70
N LEU A 142 9.78 6.74 14.60
CA LEU A 142 10.28 7.75 15.53
C LEU A 142 9.91 7.40 16.98
N SER A 143 8.63 7.14 17.27
CA SER A 143 8.15 6.89 18.63
C SER A 143 8.78 5.64 19.24
N THR A 144 8.88 4.56 18.48
CA THR A 144 9.47 3.28 18.94
C THR A 144 10.95 3.44 19.26
N ASN A 145 11.71 4.14 18.41
CA ASN A 145 13.17 4.24 18.55
C ASN A 145 13.59 5.18 19.70
N ILE A 146 12.85 6.26 19.95
CA ILE A 146 13.21 7.21 21.02
C ILE A 146 12.64 6.82 22.38
N ALA A 147 11.57 6.02 22.43
CA ALA A 147 10.89 5.66 23.68
C ALA A 147 11.83 5.13 24.79
N PRO A 148 12.82 4.26 24.52
CA PRO A 148 13.74 3.79 25.55
C PRO A 148 14.71 4.86 26.08
N THR A 149 14.92 5.94 25.31
CA THR A 149 15.95 6.96 25.59
C THR A 149 15.41 8.22 26.26
N LEU A 150 14.10 8.47 26.14
CA LEU A 150 13.47 9.70 26.64
C LEU A 150 12.99 9.56 28.08
N LEU A 151 13.09 10.66 28.82
CA LEU A 151 12.41 10.83 30.10
C LEU A 151 10.90 10.92 29.90
N ASP A 152 10.12 10.51 30.91
CA ASP A 152 8.66 10.55 30.85
C ASP A 152 8.10 11.97 30.64
N THR A 153 8.79 13.00 31.11
CA THR A 153 8.42 14.40 30.85
C THR A 153 8.54 14.77 29.37
N GLN A 154 9.54 14.24 28.67
CA GLN A 154 9.75 14.45 27.24
C GLN A 154 8.73 13.64 26.42
N LYS A 155 8.50 12.38 26.81
CA LYS A 155 7.43 11.54 26.24
C LYS A 155 6.07 12.21 26.34
N ASP A 156 5.71 12.69 27.54
CA ASP A 156 4.47 13.42 27.81
C ASP A 156 4.31 14.65 26.88
N ALA A 157 5.39 15.38 26.63
CA ALA A 157 5.36 16.57 25.77
C ALA A 157 5.03 16.21 24.32
N LEU A 158 5.64 15.14 23.79
CA LEU A 158 5.39 14.62 22.44
C LEU A 158 3.96 14.08 22.29
N VAL A 159 3.49 13.29 23.27
CA VAL A 159 2.12 12.76 23.27
C VAL A 159 1.09 13.89 23.35
N LYS A 160 1.34 14.93 24.14
CA LYS A 160 0.47 16.12 24.19
C LYS A 160 0.35 16.80 22.84
N GLU A 161 1.42 16.84 22.05
CA GLU A 161 1.37 17.39 20.70
C GLU A 161 0.49 16.56 19.76
N ALA A 162 0.63 15.23 19.80
CA ALA A 162 -0.25 14.32 19.06
C ALA A 162 -1.72 14.48 19.48
N ILE A 163 -2.01 14.64 20.77
CA ILE A 163 -3.37 14.92 21.29
C ILE A 163 -3.93 16.23 20.72
N ARG A 164 -3.11 17.28 20.57
CA ARG A 164 -3.57 18.56 19.97
C ARG A 164 -4.02 18.34 18.52
N THR A 165 -3.32 17.51 17.76
CA THR A 165 -3.70 17.17 16.38
C THR A 165 -4.94 16.27 16.36
N PHE A 166 -5.01 15.26 17.22
CA PHE A 166 -6.14 14.35 17.36
C PHE A 166 -7.47 15.05 17.63
N LYS A 167 -7.47 16.10 18.45
CA LYS A 167 -8.67 16.89 18.80
C LYS A 167 -9.22 17.76 17.67
N ARG A 168 -8.53 17.85 16.52
CA ARG A 168 -8.96 18.72 15.43
C ARG A 168 -10.17 18.12 14.70
N LYS A 169 -11.17 18.96 14.43
CA LYS A 169 -12.37 18.60 13.66
C LYS A 169 -12.13 18.20 12.20
N LEU A 170 -10.90 18.33 11.71
CA LEU A 170 -10.53 18.03 10.32
C LEU A 170 -10.62 16.52 9.97
N PHE A 171 -10.80 15.66 10.97
CA PHE A 171 -11.01 14.22 10.77
C PHE A 171 -12.46 13.80 11.00
N ALA A 172 -13.44 14.72 10.99
CA ALA A 172 -14.86 14.38 11.08
C ALA A 172 -15.21 13.30 10.05
N ASP A 173 -15.95 12.27 10.45
CA ASP A 173 -16.30 11.09 9.63
C ASP A 173 -15.14 10.14 9.28
N TRP A 174 -13.94 10.41 9.80
CA TRP A 174 -12.73 9.63 9.55
C TRP A 174 -12.10 9.13 10.87
N ALA A 175 -12.91 8.54 11.75
CA ALA A 175 -12.48 8.03 13.05
C ALA A 175 -11.20 7.17 12.96
N GLU A 176 -11.15 6.18 12.08
CA GLU A 176 -9.98 5.30 11.94
C GLU A 176 -8.68 6.08 11.68
N GLN A 177 -8.72 7.03 10.75
CA GLN A 177 -7.56 7.87 10.43
C GLN A 177 -7.21 8.82 11.58
N ARG A 178 -8.20 9.33 12.31
CA ARG A 178 -8.01 10.15 13.50
C ARG A 178 -7.23 9.37 14.58
N TYR A 179 -7.65 8.14 14.89
CA TYR A 179 -7.05 7.33 15.95
C TYR A 179 -5.67 6.78 15.59
N LYS A 180 -5.34 6.60 14.31
CA LYS A 180 -3.96 6.30 13.87
C LYS A 180 -2.94 7.32 14.40
N ILE A 181 -3.31 8.58 14.63
CA ILE A 181 -2.41 9.56 15.27
C ILE A 181 -1.90 9.04 16.62
N LEU A 182 -2.82 8.53 17.43
CA LEU A 182 -2.53 8.07 18.78
C LEU A 182 -1.85 6.70 18.76
N TYR A 183 -2.29 5.80 17.87
CA TYR A 183 -1.65 4.48 17.71
C TYR A 183 -0.16 4.57 17.40
N ASN A 184 0.24 5.54 16.57
CA ASN A 184 1.63 5.71 16.17
C ASN A 184 2.51 6.45 17.18
N VAL A 185 1.94 6.95 18.29
CA VAL A 185 2.70 7.49 19.43
C VAL A 185 2.56 6.64 20.71
N LEU A 186 1.89 5.48 20.64
CA LEU A 186 1.76 4.56 21.77
C LEU A 186 3.08 4.20 22.46
N PRO A 187 4.21 3.95 21.76
CA PRO A 187 5.48 3.66 22.44
C PRO A 187 5.95 4.74 23.41
N LEU A 188 5.47 5.98 23.27
CA LEU A 188 5.78 7.12 24.14
C LEU A 188 4.77 7.27 25.29
N ILE A 189 3.82 6.35 25.46
CA ILE A 189 2.81 6.48 26.51
C ILE A 189 3.43 6.31 27.90
N THR A 190 2.89 7.05 28.84
CA THR A 190 3.15 7.02 30.29
C THR A 190 1.80 6.90 30.98
N GLU A 191 1.74 6.54 32.26
CA GLU A 191 0.46 6.50 32.99
C GLU A 191 -0.27 7.87 32.96
N LYS A 192 0.49 8.95 33.01
CA LYS A 192 -0.03 10.31 32.96
C LYS A 192 -0.60 10.66 31.59
N SER A 193 0.15 10.39 30.52
CA SER A 193 -0.29 10.67 29.16
C SER A 193 -1.43 9.74 28.70
N ALA A 194 -1.50 8.51 29.22
CA ALA A 194 -2.63 7.59 29.04
C ALA A 194 -3.95 8.23 29.48
N LYS A 195 -4.01 8.80 30.69
CA LYS A 195 -5.21 9.51 31.19
C LYS A 195 -5.60 10.71 30.32
N LEU A 196 -4.61 11.44 29.79
CA LEU A 196 -4.83 12.56 28.88
C LEU A 196 -5.41 12.10 27.54
N ILE A 197 -4.88 11.01 26.97
CA ILE A 197 -5.38 10.40 25.75
C ILE A 197 -6.83 9.94 25.95
N GLN A 198 -7.12 9.21 27.02
CA GLN A 198 -8.46 8.70 27.32
C GLN A 198 -9.48 9.83 27.44
N THR A 199 -9.11 10.93 28.10
CA THR A 199 -9.96 12.11 28.23
C THR A 199 -10.16 12.79 26.87
N ALA A 200 -9.10 12.91 26.07
CA ALA A 200 -9.20 13.48 24.73
C ALA A 200 -10.13 12.66 23.84
N SER A 201 -10.02 11.32 23.88
CA SER A 201 -10.86 10.38 23.15
C SER A 201 -12.34 10.51 23.52
N LYS A 202 -12.66 10.47 24.82
CA LYS A 202 -14.03 10.68 25.32
C LYS A 202 -14.62 12.03 24.89
N ASN A 203 -13.82 13.10 24.92
CA ASN A 203 -14.28 14.41 24.49
C ASN A 203 -14.56 14.46 22.98
N VAL A 204 -13.73 13.78 22.19
CA VAL A 204 -13.92 13.66 20.74
C VAL A 204 -15.21 12.91 20.43
N ILE A 205 -15.47 11.75 21.07
CA ILE A 205 -16.71 10.98 20.91
C ILE A 205 -17.96 11.81 21.27
N LYS A 206 -17.88 12.66 22.30
CA LYS A 206 -18.97 13.57 22.69
C LYS A 206 -19.19 14.71 21.70
N SER A 207 -18.17 15.06 20.93
CA SER A 207 -18.21 16.22 20.01
C SER A 207 -18.65 15.89 18.59
N VAL A 208 -18.66 14.60 18.22
CA VAL A 208 -19.14 14.12 16.92
C VAL A 208 -20.66 13.93 16.96
N GLU A 209 -21.30 14.11 15.81
CA GLU A 209 -22.74 13.89 15.69
C GLU A 209 -23.10 12.41 15.91
N ALA A 210 -24.29 12.18 16.45
CA ALA A 210 -24.80 10.83 16.64
C ALA A 210 -24.97 10.15 15.29
N GLY A 211 -24.40 8.95 15.14
CA GLY A 211 -24.40 8.22 13.88
C GLY A 211 -23.14 7.40 13.69
N TYR A 212 -22.77 7.21 12.42
CA TYR A 212 -21.65 6.34 12.04
C TYR A 212 -20.31 6.77 12.66
N ASP A 213 -19.93 8.06 12.59
CA ASP A 213 -18.64 8.53 13.14
C ASP A 213 -18.56 8.34 14.67
N GLN A 214 -19.68 8.48 15.38
CA GLN A 214 -19.73 8.23 16.82
C GLN A 214 -19.50 6.74 17.14
N VAL A 215 -20.18 5.83 16.45
CA VAL A 215 -20.02 4.38 16.63
C VAL A 215 -18.59 3.96 16.31
N GLN A 216 -18.02 4.45 15.20
CA GLN A 216 -16.64 4.17 14.85
C GLN A 216 -15.66 4.74 15.87
N SER A 217 -15.88 5.97 16.34
CA SER A 217 -15.04 6.57 17.38
C SER A 217 -15.08 5.79 18.70
N GLN A 218 -16.21 5.17 19.06
CA GLN A 218 -16.33 4.31 20.23
C GLN A 218 -15.57 2.99 20.07
N ILE A 219 -15.63 2.36 18.89
CA ILE A 219 -14.84 1.16 18.57
C ILE A 219 -13.35 1.49 18.67
N GLN A 220 -12.91 2.58 18.06
CA GLN A 220 -11.51 3.00 18.07
C GLN A 220 -11.01 3.38 19.48
N ASP A 221 -11.86 3.96 20.34
CA ASP A 221 -11.56 4.21 21.75
C ASP A 221 -11.31 2.92 22.52
N LYS A 222 -12.13 1.89 22.30
CA LYS A 222 -11.91 0.57 22.93
C LYS A 222 -10.60 -0.06 22.46
N ILE A 223 -10.30 -0.02 21.16
CA ILE A 223 -9.02 -0.51 20.61
C ILE A 223 -7.85 0.25 21.24
N LEU A 224 -7.97 1.57 21.37
CA LEU A 224 -6.95 2.42 21.97
C LEU A 224 -6.72 2.06 23.44
N ASN A 225 -7.78 1.88 24.22
CA ASN A 225 -7.69 1.50 25.63
C ASN A 225 -7.00 0.14 25.81
N ALA A 226 -7.40 -0.88 25.03
CA ALA A 226 -6.73 -2.18 25.06
C ALA A 226 -5.22 -2.05 24.78
N ARG A 227 -4.85 -1.28 23.75
CA ARG A 227 -3.44 -1.07 23.38
C ARG A 227 -2.66 -0.26 24.42
N ILE A 228 -3.29 0.71 25.09
CA ILE A 228 -2.66 1.45 26.19
C ILE A 228 -2.33 0.51 27.35
N LEU A 229 -3.27 -0.35 27.75
CA LEU A 229 -3.06 -1.33 28.83
C LEU A 229 -1.89 -2.27 28.50
N ILE A 230 -1.87 -2.81 27.28
CA ILE A 230 -0.75 -3.65 26.78
C ILE A 230 0.57 -2.89 26.83
N GLN A 231 0.60 -1.66 26.32
CA GLN A 231 1.82 -0.85 26.22
C GLN A 231 2.37 -0.45 27.60
N LEU A 232 1.51 -0.29 28.61
CA LEU A 232 1.90 -0.03 30.01
C LEU A 232 2.27 -1.31 30.78
N GLY A 233 2.23 -2.49 30.15
CA GLY A 233 2.52 -3.77 30.80
C GLY A 233 1.42 -4.24 31.75
N GLN A 234 0.22 -3.64 31.71
CA GLN A 234 -0.93 -3.98 32.54
C GLN A 234 -1.67 -5.20 31.96
N THR A 235 -0.97 -6.33 31.96
CA THR A 235 -1.35 -7.53 31.21
C THR A 235 -2.72 -8.09 31.62
N ASP A 236 -2.98 -8.27 32.91
CA ASP A 236 -4.25 -8.82 33.40
C ASP A 236 -5.43 -7.90 33.07
N ALA A 237 -5.28 -6.60 33.33
CA ALA A 237 -6.28 -5.59 32.99
C ALA A 237 -6.54 -5.52 31.48
N ALA A 238 -5.50 -5.68 30.64
CA ALA A 238 -5.66 -5.76 29.19
C ALA A 238 -6.48 -6.97 28.78
N TYR A 239 -6.22 -8.16 29.36
CA TYR A 239 -6.96 -9.38 29.07
C TYR A 239 -8.43 -9.27 29.49
N GLU A 240 -8.69 -8.79 30.71
CA GLU A 240 -10.06 -8.56 31.20
C GLU A 240 -10.80 -7.60 30.27
N PHE A 241 -10.20 -6.44 29.96
CA PHE A 241 -10.79 -5.44 29.08
C PHE A 241 -11.09 -5.99 27.67
N MET A 242 -10.16 -6.75 27.08
CA MET A 242 -10.38 -7.37 25.77
C MET A 242 -11.45 -8.46 25.82
N ASN A 243 -11.54 -9.24 26.89
CA ASN A 243 -12.58 -10.27 27.05
C ASN A 243 -13.98 -9.64 27.24
N GLU A 244 -14.10 -8.54 27.98
CA GLU A 244 -15.35 -7.80 28.13
C GLU A 244 -15.83 -7.18 26.82
N ASN A 245 -14.90 -6.86 25.91
CA ASN A 245 -15.19 -6.22 24.63
C ASN A 245 -15.01 -7.17 23.43
N LYS A 246 -14.97 -8.48 23.68
CA LYS A 246 -14.69 -9.52 22.67
C LYS A 246 -15.74 -9.66 21.58
N ASP A 247 -16.84 -8.93 21.66
CA ASP A 247 -17.87 -8.92 20.61
C ASP A 247 -17.47 -8.03 19.43
N ILE A 248 -16.44 -7.18 19.60
CA ILE A 248 -15.87 -6.33 18.57
C ILE A 248 -14.73 -7.09 17.85
N PRO A 249 -14.82 -7.36 16.54
CA PRO A 249 -13.79 -8.10 15.79
C PRO A 249 -12.39 -7.50 15.93
N GLU A 250 -12.26 -6.18 15.89
CA GLU A 250 -11.00 -5.47 16.03
C GLU A 250 -10.34 -5.69 17.40
N ILE A 251 -11.14 -5.87 18.46
CA ILE A 251 -10.62 -6.22 19.79
C ILE A 251 -10.08 -7.65 19.82
N ARG A 252 -10.74 -8.58 19.13
CA ARG A 252 -10.21 -9.95 18.95
C ARG A 252 -8.88 -9.92 18.20
N GLU A 253 -8.78 -9.08 17.17
CA GLU A 253 -7.53 -8.88 16.45
C GLU A 253 -6.42 -8.36 17.36
N VAL A 254 -6.69 -7.37 18.23
CA VAL A 254 -5.72 -6.89 19.22
C VAL A 254 -5.27 -8.02 20.15
N ALA A 255 -6.18 -8.87 20.63
CA ALA A 255 -5.84 -10.00 21.49
C ALA A 255 -4.95 -11.03 20.78
N ILE A 256 -5.25 -11.36 19.52
CA ILE A 256 -4.44 -12.25 18.68
C ILE A 256 -3.04 -11.65 18.44
N GLN A 257 -2.97 -10.36 18.07
CA GLN A 257 -1.70 -9.66 17.87
C GLN A 257 -0.85 -9.65 19.13
N ASN A 258 -1.46 -9.41 20.30
CA ASN A 258 -0.78 -9.43 21.59
C ASN A 258 -0.22 -10.82 21.91
N ALA A 259 -1.02 -11.89 21.71
CA ALA A 259 -0.57 -13.25 21.92
C ALA A 259 0.63 -13.61 20.99
N ILE A 260 0.56 -13.23 19.71
CA ILE A 260 1.66 -13.43 18.75
C ILE A 260 2.92 -12.66 19.19
N GLN A 261 2.78 -11.39 19.58
CA GLN A 261 3.91 -10.57 20.03
C GLN A 261 4.61 -11.15 21.25
N ASN A 262 3.84 -11.74 22.16
CA ASN A 262 4.34 -12.45 23.34
C ASN A 262 4.76 -13.90 23.06
N LYS A 263 4.73 -14.34 21.79
CA LYS A 263 5.02 -15.72 21.35
C LYS A 263 4.13 -16.79 21.99
N ASP A 264 2.97 -16.41 22.51
CA ASP A 264 1.93 -17.34 22.96
C ASP A 264 1.11 -17.81 21.76
N TYR A 265 1.75 -18.62 20.91
CA TYR A 265 1.14 -19.17 19.71
C TYR A 265 -0.07 -20.07 20.01
N PRO A 266 -0.10 -20.92 21.06
CA PRO A 266 -1.29 -21.68 21.41
C PRO A 266 -2.51 -20.81 21.71
N LEU A 267 -2.33 -19.71 22.46
CA LEU A 267 -3.41 -18.75 22.71
C LEU A 267 -3.83 -18.05 21.42
N ALA A 268 -2.87 -17.60 20.61
CA ALA A 268 -3.15 -16.91 19.35
C ALA A 268 -3.94 -17.80 18.36
N GLU A 269 -3.58 -19.08 18.27
CA GLU A 269 -4.28 -20.08 17.46
C GLU A 269 -5.72 -20.25 17.93
N ARG A 270 -5.91 -20.50 19.23
CA ARG A 270 -7.23 -20.67 19.85
C ARG A 270 -8.13 -19.45 19.60
N LEU A 271 -7.61 -18.24 19.81
CA LEU A 271 -8.35 -17.00 19.58
C LEU A 271 -8.72 -16.82 18.10
N SER A 272 -7.81 -17.15 17.18
CA SER A 272 -8.06 -17.04 15.73
C SER A 272 -9.12 -18.03 15.23
N LEU A 273 -9.13 -19.26 15.76
CA LEU A 273 -10.15 -20.27 15.45
C LEU A 273 -11.53 -19.84 15.98
N GLN A 274 -11.61 -19.40 17.24
CA GLN A 274 -12.85 -18.89 17.84
C GLN A 274 -13.41 -17.68 17.09
N ALA A 275 -12.55 -16.75 16.66
CA ALA A 275 -12.95 -15.59 15.85
C ALA A 275 -13.49 -16.01 14.47
N SER A 276 -12.94 -17.07 13.88
CA SER A 276 -13.41 -17.59 12.58
C SER A 276 -14.81 -18.18 12.62
N GLU A 277 -15.21 -18.75 13.75
CA GLU A 277 -16.57 -19.26 13.98
C GLU A 277 -17.58 -18.12 14.19
N LYS A 278 -17.19 -17.09 14.95
CA LYS A 278 -18.06 -15.97 15.31
C LYS A 278 -18.26 -14.95 14.20
N ASP A 279 -17.22 -14.62 13.43
CA ASP A 279 -17.27 -13.58 12.41
C ASP A 279 -16.82 -14.10 11.05
N PRO A 280 -17.70 -14.82 10.33
CA PRO A 280 -17.39 -15.30 8.99
C PRO A 280 -16.96 -14.19 8.02
N GLY A 281 -17.45 -12.95 8.21
CA GLY A 281 -17.08 -11.78 7.41
C GLY A 281 -15.61 -11.35 7.57
N TRP A 282 -14.97 -11.69 8.69
CA TRP A 282 -13.56 -11.39 8.99
C TRP A 282 -12.65 -12.60 8.76
N ARG A 283 -13.17 -13.72 8.24
CA ARG A 283 -12.43 -14.96 7.99
C ARG A 283 -11.07 -14.73 7.34
N ARG A 284 -10.99 -13.86 6.33
CA ARG A 284 -9.74 -13.59 5.60
C ARG A 284 -8.64 -13.02 6.50
N ILE A 285 -9.00 -12.28 7.54
CA ILE A 285 -8.07 -11.73 8.54
C ILE A 285 -7.58 -12.84 9.45
N TRP A 286 -8.49 -13.66 9.98
CA TRP A 286 -8.17 -14.77 10.89
C TRP A 286 -7.30 -15.85 10.23
N GLU A 287 -7.60 -16.21 8.99
CA GLU A 287 -6.78 -17.16 8.21
C GLU A 287 -5.35 -16.66 8.02
N ARG A 288 -5.15 -15.34 7.81
CA ARG A 288 -3.80 -14.76 7.70
C ARG A 288 -3.02 -14.88 9.01
N TYR A 289 -3.68 -14.78 10.16
CA TYR A 289 -3.04 -15.02 11.45
C TYR A 289 -2.71 -16.50 11.63
N LEU A 290 -3.64 -17.42 11.33
CA LEU A 290 -3.39 -18.86 11.39
C LEU A 290 -2.20 -19.28 10.51
N ILE A 291 -2.12 -18.79 9.27
CA ILE A 291 -1.00 -19.06 8.37
C ILE A 291 0.32 -18.60 8.99
N LYS A 292 0.37 -17.39 9.58
CA LYS A 292 1.58 -16.87 10.27
C LYS A 292 1.95 -17.69 11.51
N ILE A 293 0.96 -18.11 12.29
CA ILE A 293 1.16 -18.90 13.51
C ILE A 293 1.71 -20.28 13.14
N TYR A 294 1.13 -20.94 12.14
CA TYR A 294 1.59 -22.26 11.71
C TYR A 294 2.95 -22.23 11.02
N ASP A 295 3.27 -21.16 10.30
CA ASP A 295 4.61 -20.91 9.78
C ASP A 295 5.63 -20.78 10.94
N ALA A 296 5.32 -19.97 11.96
CA ALA A 296 6.20 -19.73 13.10
C ALA A 296 6.35 -20.91 14.07
N THR A 297 5.46 -21.92 13.97
CA THR A 297 5.44 -23.10 14.84
C THR A 297 5.69 -24.41 14.09
N ASP A 298 6.13 -24.34 12.83
CA ASP A 298 6.41 -25.49 11.96
C ASP A 298 5.23 -26.47 11.81
N GLN A 299 3.99 -25.98 11.94
CA GLN A 299 2.76 -26.78 11.81
C GLN A 299 2.28 -26.89 10.36
N GLN A 300 3.11 -27.48 9.51
CA GLN A 300 2.92 -27.54 8.05
C GLN A 300 1.56 -28.13 7.63
N GLN A 301 1.10 -29.21 8.27
CA GLN A 301 -0.19 -29.82 7.94
C GLN A 301 -1.37 -28.86 8.19
N LYS A 302 -1.40 -28.18 9.34
CA LYS A 302 -2.45 -27.20 9.63
C LYS A 302 -2.35 -25.98 8.71
N GLN A 303 -1.15 -25.57 8.33
CA GLN A 303 -0.94 -24.50 7.37
C GLN A 303 -1.51 -24.87 5.99
N GLN A 304 -1.25 -26.10 5.52
CA GLN A 304 -1.80 -26.63 4.28
C GLN A 304 -3.33 -26.63 4.32
N GLU A 305 -3.96 -27.12 5.39
CA GLU A 305 -5.42 -27.15 5.54
C GLU A 305 -6.05 -25.76 5.41
N VAL A 306 -5.46 -24.74 6.06
CA VAL A 306 -5.95 -23.36 5.97
C VAL A 306 -5.77 -22.80 4.55
N LEU A 307 -4.63 -23.06 3.91
CA LEU A 307 -4.34 -22.59 2.55
C LEU A 307 -5.25 -23.24 1.51
N GLU A 308 -5.51 -24.55 1.60
CA GLU A 308 -6.45 -25.26 0.73
C GLU A 308 -7.87 -24.72 0.92
N LYS A 309 -8.33 -24.61 2.17
CA LYS A 309 -9.67 -24.06 2.47
C LYS A 309 -9.84 -22.66 1.91
N ARG A 310 -8.81 -21.82 2.04
CA ARG A 310 -8.80 -20.46 1.50
C ARG A 310 -8.82 -20.47 -0.03
N LEU A 311 -7.94 -21.25 -0.67
CA LEU A 311 -7.87 -21.37 -2.13
C LEU A 311 -9.25 -21.74 -2.69
N PHE A 312 -9.83 -22.84 -2.21
CA PHE A 312 -11.11 -23.35 -2.71
C PHE A 312 -12.33 -22.55 -2.21
N ALA A 313 -12.15 -21.60 -1.30
CA ALA A 313 -13.11 -20.53 -1.03
C ALA A 313 -12.98 -19.35 -2.01
N ASN A 314 -12.33 -19.58 -3.16
CA ASN A 314 -12.15 -18.65 -4.27
C ASN A 314 -11.20 -17.47 -3.97
N TYR A 315 -10.14 -17.72 -3.20
CA TYR A 315 -9.07 -16.76 -2.91
C TYR A 315 -7.73 -17.21 -3.51
N PRO A 316 -7.38 -16.76 -4.73
CA PRO A 316 -6.23 -17.28 -5.48
C PRO A 316 -4.88 -16.91 -4.86
N ASP A 317 -4.82 -15.92 -3.97
CA ASP A 317 -3.61 -15.53 -3.23
C ASP A 317 -3.05 -16.66 -2.34
N ALA A 318 -3.84 -17.69 -2.07
CA ALA A 318 -3.40 -18.88 -1.33
C ALA A 318 -2.65 -19.92 -2.18
N PHE A 319 -2.74 -19.86 -3.52
CA PHE A 319 -2.18 -20.89 -4.40
C PHE A 319 -0.65 -20.98 -4.33
N GLU A 320 0.06 -19.87 -4.52
CA GLU A 320 1.53 -19.85 -4.50
C GLU A 320 2.11 -20.25 -3.12
N PRO A 321 1.59 -19.76 -1.97
CA PRO A 321 1.99 -20.27 -0.66
C PRO A 321 1.76 -21.78 -0.49
N LEU A 322 0.61 -22.30 -0.93
CA LEU A 322 0.29 -23.73 -0.86
C LEU A 322 1.28 -24.56 -1.70
N LYS A 323 1.53 -24.15 -2.93
CA LYS A 323 2.49 -24.79 -3.84
C LYS A 323 3.90 -24.77 -3.25
N LYS A 324 4.32 -23.65 -2.67
CA LYS A 324 5.63 -23.52 -2.00
C LYS A 324 5.75 -24.52 -0.84
N LEU A 325 4.74 -24.57 0.02
CA LEU A 325 4.69 -25.49 1.17
C LEU A 325 4.79 -26.95 0.72
N LEU A 326 3.97 -27.36 -0.25
CA LEU A 326 3.96 -28.73 -0.78
C LEU A 326 5.25 -29.11 -1.51
N LYS A 327 5.97 -28.15 -2.09
CA LYS A 327 7.30 -28.40 -2.66
C LYS A 327 8.35 -28.62 -1.55
N GLN A 328 8.28 -27.87 -0.46
CA GLN A 328 9.18 -28.05 0.68
C GLN A 328 8.99 -29.42 1.34
N THR A 329 7.77 -29.93 1.38
CA THR A 329 7.46 -31.26 1.92
C THR A 329 7.61 -32.40 0.90
N GLY A 330 7.97 -32.10 -0.35
CA GLY A 330 8.07 -33.10 -1.44
C GLY A 330 6.74 -33.69 -1.90
N GLN A 331 5.61 -33.15 -1.44
CA GLN A 331 4.26 -33.67 -1.73
C GLN A 331 3.65 -33.08 -3.00
N TRP A 332 4.21 -32.00 -3.55
CA TRP A 332 3.65 -31.26 -4.68
C TRP A 332 3.28 -32.15 -5.87
N ASN A 333 4.16 -33.05 -6.31
CA ASN A 333 3.91 -33.87 -7.49
C ASN A 333 2.70 -34.81 -7.31
N ASN A 334 2.47 -35.28 -6.07
CA ASN A 334 1.37 -36.18 -5.75
C ASN A 334 0.06 -35.43 -5.56
N GLU A 335 0.08 -34.25 -4.93
CA GLU A 335 -1.12 -33.45 -4.64
C GLU A 335 -1.58 -32.59 -5.84
N ARG A 336 -0.67 -32.24 -6.74
CA ARG A 336 -0.95 -31.36 -7.89
C ARG A 336 -2.18 -31.81 -8.70
N PRO A 337 -2.33 -33.08 -9.14
CA PRO A 337 -3.52 -33.49 -9.90
C PRO A 337 -4.83 -33.22 -9.16
N ARG A 338 -4.87 -33.50 -7.85
CA ARG A 338 -6.04 -33.22 -6.99
C ARG A 338 -6.31 -31.71 -6.90
N ILE A 339 -5.28 -30.90 -6.66
CA ILE A 339 -5.43 -29.45 -6.56
C ILE A 339 -5.96 -28.87 -7.87
N MET A 340 -5.44 -29.29 -9.02
CA MET A 340 -5.92 -28.84 -10.34
C MET A 340 -7.39 -29.22 -10.57
N GLN A 341 -7.78 -30.44 -10.20
CA GLN A 341 -9.16 -30.89 -10.32
C GLN A 341 -10.11 -30.07 -9.43
N LEU A 342 -9.72 -29.82 -8.18
CA LEU A 342 -10.50 -29.01 -7.25
C LEU A 342 -10.57 -27.55 -7.67
N ALA A 343 -9.48 -26.99 -8.21
CA ALA A 343 -9.43 -25.64 -8.76
C ALA A 343 -10.46 -25.47 -9.88
N ALA A 344 -10.49 -26.40 -10.84
CA ALA A 344 -11.46 -26.39 -11.93
C ALA A 344 -12.92 -26.51 -11.47
N LYS A 345 -13.17 -27.16 -10.33
CA LYS A 345 -14.52 -27.37 -9.77
C LYS A 345 -15.01 -26.20 -8.92
N HIS A 346 -14.13 -25.58 -8.14
CA HIS A 346 -14.53 -24.66 -7.06
C HIS A 346 -14.19 -23.19 -7.33
N LEU A 347 -13.22 -22.90 -8.20
CA LEU A 347 -12.83 -21.53 -8.50
C LEU A 347 -13.72 -20.93 -9.58
N THR A 348 -13.90 -19.60 -9.53
CA THR A 348 -14.45 -18.87 -10.67
C THR A 348 -13.51 -18.97 -11.88
N PRO A 349 -14.00 -18.77 -13.11
CA PRO A 349 -13.16 -18.84 -14.31
C PRO A 349 -11.90 -17.96 -14.24
N GLU A 350 -12.00 -16.75 -13.69
CA GLU A 350 -10.86 -15.83 -13.52
C GLU A 350 -9.77 -16.42 -12.63
N ASN A 351 -10.16 -17.01 -11.50
CA ASN A 351 -9.24 -17.55 -10.50
C ASN A 351 -8.68 -18.92 -10.91
N ASN A 352 -9.49 -19.74 -11.60
CA ASN A 352 -9.00 -20.98 -12.20
C ASN A 352 -7.98 -20.68 -13.30
N ALA A 353 -8.23 -19.68 -14.15
CA ALA A 353 -7.29 -19.26 -15.17
C ALA A 353 -5.95 -18.81 -14.57
N TYR A 354 -5.96 -18.13 -13.43
CA TYR A 354 -4.74 -17.76 -12.70
C TYR A 354 -3.94 -19.00 -12.28
N VAL A 355 -4.61 -20.02 -11.71
CA VAL A 355 -3.95 -21.28 -11.30
C VAL A 355 -3.37 -22.01 -12.51
N LEU A 356 -4.13 -22.12 -13.59
CA LEU A 356 -3.69 -22.77 -14.84
C LEU A 356 -2.46 -22.08 -15.44
N ASP A 357 -2.45 -20.76 -15.45
CA ASP A 357 -1.33 -19.93 -15.91
C ASP A 357 -0.05 -20.18 -15.08
N LYS A 358 -0.17 -20.17 -13.75
CA LYS A 358 0.96 -20.47 -12.84
C LYS A 358 1.49 -21.90 -12.95
N GLU A 359 0.67 -22.81 -13.45
CA GLU A 359 1.01 -24.22 -13.68
C GLU A 359 1.38 -24.55 -15.12
N GLY A 360 1.42 -23.54 -16.00
CA GLY A 360 1.69 -23.72 -17.43
C GLY A 360 0.73 -24.70 -18.09
N GLN A 361 -0.51 -24.79 -17.62
CA GLN A 361 -1.55 -25.66 -18.19
C GLN A 361 -2.22 -24.98 -19.38
N TRP A 362 -1.45 -24.73 -20.43
CA TRP A 362 -1.85 -23.92 -21.58
C TRP A 362 -3.08 -24.47 -22.30
N ASP A 363 -3.19 -25.80 -22.44
CA ASP A 363 -4.29 -26.47 -23.14
C ASP A 363 -5.64 -26.26 -22.41
N GLN A 364 -5.62 -26.36 -21.08
CA GLN A 364 -6.79 -26.11 -20.25
C GLN A 364 -7.11 -24.61 -20.18
N LEU A 365 -6.07 -23.77 -20.11
CA LEU A 365 -6.23 -22.32 -20.07
C LEU A 365 -6.86 -21.78 -21.35
N ILE A 366 -6.43 -22.22 -22.54
CA ILE A 366 -7.03 -21.75 -23.80
C ILE A 366 -8.50 -22.18 -23.91
N GLN A 367 -8.86 -23.39 -23.49
CA GLN A 367 -10.25 -23.85 -23.47
C GLN A 367 -11.10 -22.97 -22.54
N LEU A 368 -10.59 -22.66 -21.35
CA LEU A 368 -11.29 -21.81 -20.39
C LEU A 368 -11.47 -20.38 -20.91
N VAL A 369 -10.44 -19.81 -21.55
CA VAL A 369 -10.50 -18.46 -22.16
C VAL A 369 -11.50 -18.43 -23.31
N MET A 370 -11.58 -19.48 -24.14
CA MET A 370 -12.56 -19.57 -25.23
C MET A 370 -14.00 -19.58 -24.71
N GLN A 371 -14.24 -20.18 -23.54
CA GLN A 371 -15.56 -20.20 -22.89
C GLN A 371 -15.88 -18.88 -22.16
N ASN A 372 -14.86 -18.08 -21.83
CA ASN A 372 -15.00 -16.87 -21.02
C ASN A 372 -14.28 -15.68 -21.69
N PRO A 373 -14.94 -14.97 -22.64
CA PRO A 373 -14.32 -13.91 -23.44
C PRO A 373 -13.63 -12.79 -22.65
N SER A 374 -14.08 -12.49 -21.42
CA SER A 374 -13.47 -11.49 -20.53
C SER A 374 -12.01 -11.80 -20.17
N LEU A 375 -11.61 -13.07 -20.21
CA LEU A 375 -10.25 -13.52 -19.89
C LEU A 375 -9.25 -13.29 -21.04
N THR A 376 -9.76 -13.02 -22.24
CA THR A 376 -8.93 -12.98 -23.46
C THR A 376 -7.82 -11.95 -23.38
N GLU A 377 -8.13 -10.73 -22.95
CA GLU A 377 -7.14 -9.64 -22.90
C GLU A 377 -6.00 -9.97 -21.93
N THR A 378 -6.31 -10.59 -20.79
CA THR A 378 -5.35 -10.91 -19.72
C THR A 378 -4.37 -12.01 -20.08
N TYR A 379 -4.83 -13.11 -20.70
CA TYR A 379 -4.02 -14.33 -20.86
C TYR A 379 -3.45 -14.54 -22.26
N SER A 380 -3.78 -13.67 -23.23
CA SER A 380 -3.36 -13.85 -24.63
C SER A 380 -1.84 -13.84 -24.83
N GLU A 381 -1.10 -13.00 -24.10
CA GLU A 381 0.37 -12.96 -24.18
C GLU A 381 0.99 -14.30 -23.77
N HIS A 382 0.53 -14.87 -22.65
CA HIS A 382 1.05 -16.14 -22.13
C HIS A 382 0.68 -17.34 -23.02
N LEU A 383 -0.48 -17.30 -23.67
CA LEU A 383 -0.97 -18.35 -24.57
C LEU A 383 -0.37 -18.28 -25.98
N TYR A 384 0.18 -17.13 -26.39
CA TYR A 384 0.52 -16.88 -27.80
C TYR A 384 1.55 -17.87 -28.36
N ASN A 385 2.57 -18.22 -27.56
CA ASN A 385 3.64 -19.11 -27.99
C ASN A 385 3.13 -20.53 -28.33
N SER A 386 2.12 -21.01 -27.60
CA SER A 386 1.54 -22.35 -27.80
C SER A 386 0.38 -22.34 -28.80
N TYR A 387 -0.36 -21.22 -28.88
CA TYR A 387 -1.63 -21.12 -29.60
C TYR A 387 -1.77 -19.84 -30.44
N PRO A 388 -0.82 -19.52 -31.34
CA PRO A 388 -0.75 -18.21 -31.99
C PRO A 388 -1.99 -17.91 -32.85
N ASP A 389 -2.49 -18.89 -33.61
CA ASP A 389 -3.66 -18.70 -34.48
C ASP A 389 -4.95 -18.53 -33.67
N MET A 390 -5.13 -19.36 -32.64
CA MET A 390 -6.31 -19.32 -31.79
C MET A 390 -6.37 -18.01 -31.01
N VAL A 391 -5.26 -17.61 -30.37
CA VAL A 391 -5.14 -16.36 -29.63
C VAL A 391 -5.42 -15.16 -30.54
N SER A 392 -4.81 -15.13 -31.73
CA SER A 392 -5.05 -14.05 -32.70
C SER A 392 -6.53 -13.90 -33.04
N ARG A 393 -7.21 -15.02 -33.29
CA ARG A 393 -8.64 -15.04 -33.59
C ARG A 393 -9.48 -14.52 -32.42
N ILE A 394 -9.30 -15.07 -31.23
CA ILE A 394 -10.14 -14.69 -30.08
C ILE A 394 -9.84 -13.27 -29.60
N TYR A 395 -8.58 -12.81 -29.67
CA TYR A 395 -8.22 -11.45 -29.30
C TYR A 395 -8.90 -10.43 -30.21
N TYR A 396 -8.86 -10.66 -31.52
CA TYR A 396 -9.56 -9.81 -32.47
C TYR A 396 -11.07 -9.76 -32.19
N GLN A 397 -11.70 -10.92 -31.96
CA GLN A 397 -13.13 -11.01 -31.72
C GLN A 397 -13.56 -10.39 -30.38
N ASN A 398 -12.88 -10.73 -29.29
CA ASN A 398 -13.33 -10.44 -27.92
C ASN A 398 -12.79 -9.12 -27.37
N VAL A 399 -11.63 -8.65 -27.87
CA VAL A 399 -10.92 -7.48 -27.32
C VAL A 399 -10.97 -6.30 -28.29
N ILE A 400 -10.75 -6.55 -29.59
CA ILE A 400 -10.73 -5.49 -30.60
C ILE A 400 -12.15 -5.11 -31.04
N LEU A 401 -13.01 -6.07 -31.39
CA LEU A 401 -14.35 -5.79 -31.93
C LEU A 401 -15.42 -5.50 -30.86
N ASN A 402 -15.13 -5.71 -29.58
CA ASN A 402 -16.13 -5.73 -28.51
C ASN A 402 -16.43 -4.35 -27.86
N ASP A 403 -16.18 -3.23 -28.55
CA ASP A 403 -16.59 -1.90 -28.06
C ASP A 403 -17.96 -1.53 -28.64
N LYS A 404 -18.96 -1.38 -27.76
CA LYS A 404 -20.38 -1.20 -28.14
C LYS A 404 -20.72 0.24 -28.55
N ASN A 405 -19.85 1.23 -28.24
CA ASN A 405 -20.14 2.65 -28.45
C ASN A 405 -19.06 3.36 -29.27
N PRO A 406 -19.33 3.69 -30.55
CA PRO A 406 -18.36 4.37 -31.41
C PRO A 406 -18.11 5.80 -30.92
N SER A 407 -16.89 6.07 -30.43
CA SER A 407 -16.41 7.40 -30.04
C SER A 407 -14.91 7.52 -30.33
N ARG A 408 -14.38 8.75 -30.41
CA ARG A 408 -12.93 8.96 -30.60
C ARG A 408 -12.10 8.33 -29.48
N GLN A 409 -12.60 8.34 -28.25
CA GLN A 409 -11.96 7.68 -27.11
C GLN A 409 -11.97 6.14 -27.26
N ALA A 410 -13.06 5.56 -27.77
CA ALA A 410 -13.14 4.13 -28.08
C ALA A 410 -12.11 3.72 -29.13
N TYR A 411 -11.94 4.50 -30.21
CA TYR A 411 -10.93 4.22 -31.23
C TYR A 411 -9.50 4.30 -30.69
N ARG A 412 -9.22 5.24 -29.78
CA ARG A 412 -7.92 5.29 -29.08
C ARG A 412 -7.68 4.06 -28.20
N ARG A 413 -8.70 3.56 -27.48
CA ARG A 413 -8.59 2.31 -26.71
C ARG A 413 -8.34 1.12 -27.63
N MET A 414 -9.08 1.03 -28.73
CA MET A 414 -8.91 -0.01 -29.75
C MET A 414 -7.49 -0.01 -30.32
N GLY A 415 -6.99 1.16 -30.75
CA GLY A 415 -5.62 1.32 -31.23
C GLY A 415 -4.57 0.91 -30.20
N ARG A 416 -4.76 1.24 -28.92
CA ARG A 416 -3.89 0.76 -27.82
C ARG A 416 -3.90 -0.76 -27.71
N ARG A 417 -5.06 -1.42 -27.75
CA ARG A 417 -5.17 -2.88 -27.68
C ARG A 417 -4.50 -3.58 -28.87
N ILE A 418 -4.67 -3.05 -30.09
CA ILE A 418 -3.98 -3.57 -31.28
C ILE A 418 -2.47 -3.42 -31.12
N LYS A 419 -2.01 -2.28 -30.61
CA LYS A 419 -0.59 -2.05 -30.33
C LYS A 419 -0.06 -3.06 -29.30
N ASN A 420 -0.78 -3.29 -28.21
CA ASN A 420 -0.40 -4.26 -27.18
C ASN A 420 -0.31 -5.68 -27.77
N TYR A 421 -1.27 -6.09 -28.61
CA TYR A 421 -1.18 -7.36 -29.34
C TYR A 421 0.09 -7.45 -30.19
N ALA A 422 0.50 -6.37 -30.86
CA ALA A 422 1.73 -6.38 -31.66
C ALA A 422 3.02 -6.47 -30.83
N GLU A 423 2.96 -6.29 -29.51
CA GLU A 423 4.13 -6.41 -28.63
C GLU A 423 4.43 -7.88 -28.28
N PHE A 424 3.41 -8.73 -28.12
CA PHE A 424 3.57 -10.17 -27.87
C PHE A 424 3.25 -11.07 -29.07
N GLY A 425 2.41 -10.58 -29.99
CA GLY A 425 1.92 -11.28 -31.15
C GLY A 425 2.59 -10.85 -32.46
N ASN A 426 1.95 -11.11 -33.59
CA ASN A 426 2.51 -10.79 -34.90
C ASN A 426 2.14 -9.35 -35.35
N PRO A 427 3.11 -8.42 -35.49
CA PRO A 427 2.83 -7.04 -35.91
C PRO A 427 2.19 -6.93 -37.28
N LYS A 428 2.49 -7.85 -38.21
CA LYS A 428 1.88 -7.86 -39.54
C LYS A 428 0.39 -8.19 -39.46
N THR A 429 0.00 -9.08 -38.55
CA THR A 429 -1.42 -9.38 -38.29
C THR A 429 -2.14 -8.16 -37.70
N ALA A 430 -1.49 -7.45 -36.78
CA ALA A 430 -2.03 -6.21 -36.21
C ALA A 430 -2.27 -5.13 -37.27
N ILE A 431 -1.32 -4.95 -38.21
CA ILE A 431 -1.47 -4.03 -39.35
C ILE A 431 -2.64 -4.46 -40.25
N LYS A 432 -2.77 -5.75 -40.56
CA LYS A 432 -3.90 -6.27 -41.34
C LYS A 432 -5.24 -6.02 -40.66
N TRP A 433 -5.33 -6.10 -39.33
CA TRP A 433 -6.54 -5.75 -38.60
C TRP A 433 -6.89 -4.27 -38.72
N ILE A 434 -5.90 -3.38 -38.64
CA ILE A 434 -6.11 -1.94 -38.85
C ILE A 434 -6.66 -1.68 -40.26
N ASP A 435 -6.02 -2.25 -41.27
CA ASP A 435 -6.42 -2.07 -42.67
C ASP A 435 -7.84 -2.59 -42.91
N GLY A 436 -8.16 -3.79 -42.42
CA GLY A 436 -9.50 -4.35 -42.52
C GLY A 436 -10.56 -3.56 -41.76
N LEU A 437 -10.23 -2.96 -40.61
CA LEU A 437 -11.16 -2.10 -39.86
C LEU A 437 -11.44 -0.78 -40.60
N ILE A 438 -10.41 -0.17 -41.18
CA ILE A 438 -10.54 1.08 -41.95
C ILE A 438 -11.39 0.83 -43.21
N GLU A 439 -11.10 -0.25 -43.94
CA GLU A 439 -11.84 -0.63 -45.15
C GLU A 439 -13.31 -0.96 -44.85
N LYS A 440 -13.57 -1.69 -43.75
CA LYS A 440 -14.92 -2.08 -43.36
C LYS A 440 -15.81 -0.90 -42.93
N TYR A 441 -15.22 0.19 -42.44
CA TYR A 441 -15.95 1.33 -41.90
C TYR A 441 -15.54 2.68 -42.52
N PRO A 442 -15.76 2.88 -43.84
CA PRO A 442 -15.30 4.09 -44.55
C PRO A 442 -16.00 5.37 -44.06
N THR A 443 -17.19 5.25 -43.46
CA THR A 443 -17.96 6.38 -42.91
C THR A 443 -17.47 6.85 -41.52
N ARG A 444 -16.37 6.29 -40.99
CA ARG A 444 -15.82 6.61 -39.66
C ARG A 444 -14.42 7.25 -39.75
N PRO A 445 -14.29 8.51 -40.21
CA PRO A 445 -12.99 9.16 -40.41
C PRO A 445 -12.15 9.26 -39.13
N ALA A 446 -12.79 9.47 -37.97
CA ALA A 446 -12.11 9.49 -36.68
C ALA A 446 -11.50 8.14 -36.28
N MET A 447 -12.05 7.00 -36.76
CA MET A 447 -11.44 5.69 -36.54
C MET A 447 -10.19 5.55 -37.40
N ALA A 448 -10.27 5.93 -38.69
CA ALA A 448 -9.14 5.88 -39.61
C ALA A 448 -7.97 6.75 -39.13
N GLU A 449 -8.24 7.96 -38.62
CA GLU A 449 -7.22 8.84 -38.06
C GLU A 449 -6.51 8.21 -36.84
N GLU A 450 -7.26 7.70 -35.86
CA GLU A 450 -6.69 7.16 -34.63
C GLU A 450 -5.96 5.82 -34.85
N LEU A 451 -6.51 4.93 -35.70
CA LEU A 451 -5.84 3.66 -36.04
C LEU A 451 -4.64 3.87 -36.99
N GLY A 452 -4.71 4.84 -37.91
CA GLY A 452 -3.59 5.19 -38.81
C GLY A 452 -2.34 5.61 -38.03
N LYS A 453 -2.51 6.44 -36.98
CA LYS A 453 -1.41 6.80 -36.07
C LYS A 453 -0.74 5.59 -35.41
N VAL A 454 -1.51 4.53 -35.14
CA VAL A 454 -0.97 3.28 -34.58
C VAL A 454 -0.23 2.49 -35.67
N LYS A 455 -0.82 2.36 -36.86
CA LYS A 455 -0.19 1.71 -38.02
C LYS A 455 1.20 2.31 -38.32
N ASP A 456 1.31 3.62 -38.39
CA ASP A 456 2.58 4.31 -38.65
C ASP A 456 3.65 3.98 -37.60
N LYS A 457 3.25 3.89 -36.32
CA LYS A 457 4.16 3.51 -35.23
C LYS A 457 4.61 2.05 -35.34
N LEU A 458 3.71 1.14 -35.74
CA LEU A 458 4.03 -0.27 -35.90
C LEU A 458 4.96 -0.50 -37.09
N ILE A 459 4.75 0.18 -38.22
CA ILE A 459 5.65 0.12 -39.39
C ILE A 459 7.05 0.60 -39.02
N LYS A 460 7.17 1.79 -38.41
CA LYS A 460 8.47 2.33 -37.98
C LYS A 460 9.21 1.42 -37.00
N LYS A 461 8.48 0.70 -36.13
CA LYS A 461 9.08 -0.25 -35.18
C LYS A 461 9.53 -1.55 -35.87
N GLY A 462 8.79 -2.01 -36.89
CA GLY A 462 9.14 -3.19 -37.67
C GLY A 462 10.24 -2.98 -38.70
N GLU A 463 10.67 -1.74 -38.95
CA GLU A 463 11.85 -1.40 -39.77
C GLU A 463 13.15 -1.37 -38.95
N LEU A 464 13.06 -1.47 -37.61
CA LEU A 464 14.19 -1.44 -36.66
C LEU A 464 14.61 -2.83 -36.15
N HIS A 465 13.88 -3.89 -36.52
CA HIS A 465 14.13 -5.29 -36.19
C HIS A 465 14.03 -6.13 -37.45
#